data_AF-A0A9D6WQ59-F1
#
_entry.id   AF-A0A9D6WQ59-F1
#
_cell.length_a   1.000
_cell.length_b   1.000
_cell.length_c   1.000
_cell.angle_alpha   90.00
_cell.angle_beta   90.00
_cell.angle_gamma   90.00
#
_symmetry.space_group_name_H-M   'P 1'
#
loop_
_entity.id
_entity.type
_entity.pdbx_description
1 polymer ?
#
loop_
_entity_poly.entity_id
_entity_poly.type
_entity_poly.pdbx_seq_one_letter_code
_entity_poly.pdbx_strand_id
1 'polypeptide(L)'
;MNKVKMIVMLTLVLTFAMLATACGTAPSAPVAATGKTLDTSYPNALNARSLLLLGIVRLEEGKGPALSKEQAKQLLPLWQTSKALTASGNASQAEQDAITNQMLAVLTDEQVKAINALKLTAADMQTCNQSLGVTMSPEAGVPGGGQNLSPQERATRQAQRGGTSGNTTAIDAVIKLLEQKAK
;
A
#
# COMPACT_ATOMS: atom_id res chain seq x y z
N MET A 1 30.40 22.18 32.83
CA MET A 1 31.36 21.59 31.87
C MET A 1 30.67 20.66 30.84
N ASN A 2 29.47 21.01 30.35
CA ASN A 2 28.67 20.13 29.46
C ASN A 2 28.18 20.83 28.18
N LYS A 3 28.42 22.14 28.01
CA LYS A 3 27.96 22.89 26.83
C LYS A 3 28.97 22.90 25.68
N VAL A 4 30.26 22.76 25.99
CA VAL A 4 31.34 22.68 24.98
C VAL A 4 31.39 21.30 24.31
N LYS A 5 31.08 20.22 25.04
CA LYS A 5 31.00 18.85 24.49
C LYS A 5 29.81 18.66 23.54
N MET A 6 28.74 19.44 23.73
CA MET A 6 27.53 19.42 22.90
C MET A 6 27.70 20.24 21.61
N ILE A 7 28.53 21.29 21.61
CA ILE A 7 28.85 22.07 20.40
C ILE A 7 29.90 21.35 19.54
N VAL A 8 30.86 20.67 20.16
CA VAL A 8 31.87 19.87 19.42
C VAL A 8 31.25 18.63 18.74
N MET A 9 30.15 18.10 19.26
CA MET A 9 29.42 16.98 18.63
C MET A 9 28.41 17.44 17.55
N LEU A 10 28.01 18.72 17.55
CA LEU A 10 27.07 19.30 16.57
C LEU A 10 27.75 19.84 15.30
N THR A 11 29.09 19.84 15.23
CA THR A 11 29.86 20.44 14.11
C THR A 11 30.73 19.44 13.32
N LEU A 12 30.67 18.13 13.62
CA LEU A 12 31.52 17.10 12.98
C LEU A 12 30.84 16.33 11.83
N VAL A 13 29.58 16.60 11.50
CA VAL A 13 28.87 15.89 10.41
C VAL A 13 28.77 16.74 9.13
N LEU A 14 29.44 17.89 9.10
CA LEU A 14 29.45 18.78 7.95
C LEU A 14 30.87 19.01 7.44
N THR A 15 31.48 17.98 6.86
CA THR A 15 32.46 18.04 5.75
C THR A 15 33.27 16.74 5.69
N PHE A 16 32.89 15.80 4.81
CA PHE A 16 33.89 14.91 4.23
C PHE A 16 33.60 14.70 2.74
N ALA A 17 34.37 15.48 1.98
CA ALA A 17 34.91 15.24 0.65
C ALA A 17 34.47 13.98 -0.12
N MET A 18 34.04 14.27 -1.36
CA MET A 18 34.35 13.52 -2.58
C MET A 18 35.54 12.56 -2.46
N LEU A 19 35.29 11.27 -2.64
CA LEU A 19 36.18 10.34 -3.34
C LEU A 19 35.34 9.40 -4.20
N ALA A 20 35.72 9.29 -5.47
CA ALA A 20 35.11 8.43 -6.47
C ALA A 20 35.64 6.99 -6.35
N THR A 21 34.75 6.00 -6.39
CA THR A 21 35.05 4.62 -6.83
C THR A 21 33.80 4.01 -7.45
N ALA A 22 33.94 3.54 -8.68
CA ALA A 22 32.92 2.82 -9.42
C ALA A 22 32.61 1.46 -8.78
N CYS A 23 31.33 1.21 -8.49
CA CYS A 23 30.70 -0.11 -8.58
C CYS A 23 29.18 0.12 -8.66
N GLY A 24 28.53 -0.52 -9.63
CA GLY A 24 27.11 -0.30 -9.95
C GLY A 24 26.19 -0.56 -8.76
N THR A 25 25.71 0.52 -8.15
CA THR A 25 24.55 0.55 -7.27
C THR A 25 23.85 1.88 -7.54
N ALA A 26 22.62 1.83 -8.02
CA ALA A 26 21.82 3.03 -8.19
C ALA A 26 21.71 3.73 -6.82
N PRO A 27 21.97 5.05 -6.73
CA PRO A 27 21.75 5.75 -5.48
C PRO A 27 20.27 5.65 -5.11
N SER A 28 19.96 4.97 -4.01
CA SER A 28 18.69 5.14 -3.32
C SER A 28 18.65 6.59 -2.85
N ALA A 29 18.06 7.45 -3.68
CA ALA A 29 17.83 8.84 -3.33
C ALA A 29 17.08 8.88 -1.98
N PRO A 30 17.44 9.80 -1.07
CA PRO A 30 16.63 10.03 0.12
C PRO A 30 15.23 10.40 -0.37
N VAL A 31 14.25 9.58 -0.01
CA VAL A 31 12.85 9.87 -0.33
C VAL A 31 12.46 11.09 0.50
N ALA A 32 12.42 12.27 -0.14
CA ALA A 32 11.87 13.45 0.49
C ALA A 32 10.40 13.14 0.81
N ALA A 33 10.00 13.31 2.08
CA ALA A 33 8.62 13.23 2.50
C ALA A 33 7.82 14.23 1.65
N THR A 34 7.03 13.74 0.70
CA THR A 34 6.61 14.53 -0.46
C THR A 34 5.43 15.45 -0.16
N GLY A 35 5.07 15.66 1.12
CA GLY A 35 3.90 16.43 1.55
C GLY A 35 2.55 15.86 1.08
N LYS A 36 2.54 14.80 0.24
CA LYS A 36 1.36 14.12 -0.27
C LYS A 36 0.74 13.28 0.83
N THR A 37 -0.54 13.52 1.09
CA THR A 37 -1.31 12.80 2.11
C THR A 37 -2.63 12.33 1.53
N LEU A 38 -3.06 11.14 1.94
CA LEU A 38 -4.41 10.65 1.68
C LEU A 38 -5.34 11.15 2.79
N ASP A 39 -6.46 11.73 2.39
CA ASP A 39 -7.47 12.19 3.32
C ASP A 39 -8.27 11.00 3.86
N THR A 40 -8.23 10.82 5.18
CA THR A 40 -8.97 9.78 5.91
C THR A 40 -9.97 10.39 6.91
N SER A 41 -10.20 11.71 6.85
CA SER A 41 -10.97 12.46 7.86
C SER A 41 -12.49 12.40 7.70
N TYR A 42 -13.00 11.72 6.67
CA TYR A 42 -14.43 11.61 6.38
C TYR A 42 -15.08 10.32 6.89
N PRO A 43 -16.41 10.29 7.08
CA PRO A 43 -17.10 9.13 7.61
C PRO A 43 -16.85 7.87 6.78
N ASN A 44 -16.54 6.75 7.46
CA ASN A 44 -16.27 5.45 6.84
C ASN A 44 -15.11 5.44 5.83
N ALA A 45 -14.19 6.41 5.92
CA ALA A 45 -12.97 6.41 5.13
C ALA A 45 -12.18 5.12 5.32
N LEU A 46 -11.66 4.60 4.23
CA LEU A 46 -10.66 3.53 4.30
C LEU A 46 -9.38 4.05 4.96
N ASN A 47 -8.57 3.14 5.54
CA ASN A 47 -7.22 3.49 5.95
C ASN A 47 -6.35 3.88 4.72
N ALA A 48 -5.30 4.66 4.94
CA ALA A 48 -4.47 5.23 3.87
C ALA A 48 -3.97 4.17 2.86
N ARG A 49 -3.58 3.00 3.35
CA ARG A 49 -3.11 1.90 2.49
C ARG A 49 -4.21 1.32 1.60
N SER A 50 -5.40 1.14 2.16
CA SER A 50 -6.57 0.63 1.43
C SER A 50 -7.12 1.68 0.46
N LEU A 51 -7.07 2.96 0.83
CA LEU A 51 -7.33 4.10 -0.08
C LEU A 51 -6.38 4.10 -1.26
N LEU A 52 -5.09 3.90 -1.02
CA LEU A 52 -4.10 3.88 -2.08
C LEU A 52 -4.31 2.69 -3.02
N LEU A 53 -4.57 1.50 -2.45
CA LEU A 53 -4.86 0.28 -3.21
C LEU A 53 -6.03 0.49 -4.16
N LEU A 54 -7.18 0.89 -3.62
CA LEU A 54 -8.38 1.09 -4.41
C LEU A 54 -8.26 2.30 -5.33
N GLY A 55 -7.60 3.36 -4.87
CA GLY A 55 -7.31 4.56 -5.65
C GLY A 55 -6.55 4.24 -6.94
N ILE A 56 -5.50 3.42 -6.87
CA ILE A 56 -4.76 2.97 -8.06
C ILE A 56 -5.68 2.24 -9.03
N VAL A 57 -6.54 1.34 -8.54
CA VAL A 57 -7.52 0.64 -9.40
C VAL A 57 -8.45 1.67 -10.07
N ARG A 58 -8.99 2.64 -9.31
CA ARG A 58 -9.90 3.65 -9.87
C ARG A 58 -9.22 4.57 -10.89
N LEU A 59 -7.96 4.93 -10.70
CA LEU A 59 -7.20 5.72 -11.68
C LEU A 59 -7.09 4.97 -13.02
N GLU A 60 -6.85 3.66 -12.98
CA GLU A 60 -6.76 2.82 -14.17
C GLU A 60 -8.14 2.57 -14.83
N GLU A 61 -9.22 2.62 -14.04
CA GLU A 61 -10.60 2.65 -14.55
C GLU A 61 -11.00 4.02 -15.14
N GLY A 62 -10.09 4.99 -15.21
CA GLY A 62 -10.31 6.31 -15.81
C GLY A 62 -10.91 7.34 -14.86
N LYS A 63 -10.83 7.14 -13.54
CA LYS A 63 -11.26 8.14 -12.54
C LYS A 63 -10.21 9.21 -12.23
N GLY A 64 -9.15 9.28 -13.04
CA GLY A 64 -8.08 10.28 -12.98
C GLY A 64 -6.96 9.92 -13.95
N PRO A 65 -5.80 10.61 -13.88
CA PRO A 65 -4.65 10.27 -14.70
C PRO A 65 -4.17 8.84 -14.39
N ALA A 66 -4.15 7.98 -15.40
CA ALA A 66 -3.63 6.63 -15.26
C ALA A 66 -2.14 6.63 -14.87
N LEU A 67 -1.67 5.53 -14.27
CA LEU A 67 -0.25 5.36 -13.96
C LEU A 67 0.57 5.30 -15.26
N SER A 68 1.75 5.93 -15.26
CA SER A 68 2.75 5.67 -16.30
C SER A 68 3.40 4.29 -16.10
N LYS A 69 4.07 3.81 -17.15
CA LYS A 69 4.85 2.56 -17.11
C LYS A 69 5.98 2.63 -16.10
N GLU A 70 6.65 3.78 -16.01
CA GLU A 70 7.74 4.05 -15.07
C GLU A 70 7.24 4.01 -13.62
N GLN A 71 6.09 4.65 -13.35
CA GLN A 71 5.45 4.57 -12.03
C GLN A 71 5.08 3.14 -11.67
N ALA A 72 4.55 2.35 -12.63
CA ALA A 72 4.21 0.96 -12.38
C ALA A 72 5.43 0.12 -11.99
N LYS A 73 6.56 0.32 -12.67
CA LYS A 73 7.84 -0.34 -12.35
C LYS A 73 8.37 0.03 -10.96
N GLN A 74 8.16 1.27 -10.52
CA GLN A 74 8.58 1.72 -9.18
C GLN A 74 7.63 1.24 -8.08
N LEU A 75 6.33 1.23 -8.34
CA LEU A 75 5.30 0.79 -7.37
C LEU A 75 5.30 -0.72 -7.16
N LEU A 76 5.59 -1.50 -8.20
CA LEU A 76 5.54 -2.97 -8.14
C LEU A 76 6.36 -3.57 -6.98
N PRO A 77 7.67 -3.28 -6.83
CA PRO A 77 8.44 -3.84 -5.72
C PRO A 77 7.97 -3.32 -4.36
N LEU A 78 7.48 -2.07 -4.27
CA LEU A 78 6.94 -1.51 -3.01
C LEU A 78 5.69 -2.27 -2.57
N TRP A 79 4.78 -2.60 -3.49
CA TRP A 79 3.58 -3.39 -3.19
C TRP A 79 3.90 -4.84 -2.81
N GLN A 80 4.90 -5.45 -3.45
CA GLN A 80 5.38 -6.78 -3.10
C GLN A 80 5.99 -6.82 -1.69
N THR A 81 6.84 -5.85 -1.34
CA THR A 81 7.36 -5.70 0.03
C THR A 81 6.22 -5.48 1.04
N SER A 82 5.28 -4.61 0.69
CA SER A 82 4.08 -4.37 1.50
C SER A 82 3.31 -5.65 1.78
N LYS A 83 3.11 -6.50 0.77
CA LYS A 83 2.43 -7.80 0.90
C LYS A 83 3.20 -8.72 1.84
N ALA A 84 4.51 -8.85 1.64
CA ALA A 84 5.36 -9.73 2.45
C ALA A 84 5.36 -9.33 3.93
N LEU A 85 5.40 -8.03 4.22
CA LEU A 85 5.36 -7.49 5.58
C LEU A 85 4.01 -7.71 6.26
N THR A 86 2.90 -7.59 5.53
CA THR A 86 1.58 -7.92 6.06
C THR A 86 1.43 -9.42 6.32
N ALA A 87 1.96 -10.26 5.43
CA ALA A 87 1.92 -11.72 5.59
C ALA A 87 2.78 -12.22 6.77
N SER A 88 3.90 -11.55 7.06
CA SER A 88 4.76 -11.91 8.19
C SER A 88 4.22 -11.47 9.55
N GLY A 89 3.26 -10.54 9.59
CA GLY A 89 2.65 -10.02 10.82
C GLY A 89 3.59 -9.21 11.73
N ASN A 90 4.85 -9.03 11.34
CA ASN A 90 5.90 -8.44 12.19
C ASN A 90 6.20 -6.97 11.90
N ALA A 91 5.51 -6.36 10.92
CA ALA A 91 5.78 -4.98 10.52
C ALA A 91 5.15 -3.98 11.50
N SER A 92 5.98 -3.11 12.06
CA SER A 92 5.54 -1.99 12.89
C SER A 92 4.69 -0.99 12.09
N GLN A 93 3.87 -0.19 12.77
CA GLN A 93 3.07 0.86 12.12
C GLN A 93 3.97 1.88 11.39
N ALA A 94 5.12 2.23 11.98
CA ALA A 94 6.07 3.14 11.36
C ALA A 94 6.62 2.61 10.03
N GLU A 95 6.88 1.30 9.92
CA GLU A 95 7.31 0.68 8.66
C GLU A 95 6.19 0.64 7.62
N GLN A 96 4.94 0.38 8.05
CA GLN A 96 3.78 0.41 7.17
C GLN A 96 3.52 1.82 6.61
N ASP A 97 3.65 2.86 7.44
CA ASP A 97 3.51 4.26 7.05
C ASP A 97 4.66 4.69 6.13
N ALA A 98 5.89 4.30 6.44
CA ALA A 98 7.06 4.61 5.62
C ALA A 98 6.90 4.06 4.19
N ILE A 99 6.47 2.82 4.05
CA ILE A 99 6.24 2.21 2.73
C ILE A 99 5.06 2.88 2.01
N THR A 100 3.98 3.20 2.72
CA THR A 100 2.85 3.92 2.13
C THR A 100 3.27 5.30 1.61
N ASN A 101 4.11 6.02 2.37
CA ASN A 101 4.67 7.30 1.95
C ASN A 101 5.60 7.16 0.74
N GLN A 102 6.42 6.10 0.67
CA GLN A 102 7.23 5.81 -0.51
C GLN A 102 6.37 5.55 -1.74
N MET A 103 5.26 4.81 -1.60
CA MET A 103 4.33 4.62 -2.71
C MET A 103 3.72 5.95 -3.15
N LEU A 104 3.26 6.79 -2.22
CA LEU A 104 2.71 8.13 -2.52
C LEU A 104 3.71 9.05 -3.23
N ALA A 105 5.00 8.95 -2.91
CA ALA A 105 6.05 9.71 -3.57
C ALA A 105 6.18 9.38 -5.08
N VAL A 106 5.78 8.18 -5.50
CA VAL A 106 5.79 7.76 -6.91
C VAL A 106 4.60 8.34 -7.69
N LEU A 107 3.45 8.56 -7.05
CA LEU A 107 2.29 9.16 -7.71
C LEU A 107 2.50 10.65 -7.97
N THR A 108 1.86 11.19 -9.01
CA THR A 108 1.80 12.64 -9.23
C THR A 108 0.84 13.30 -8.23
N ASP A 109 1.00 14.61 -8.01
CA ASP A 109 0.06 15.37 -7.15
C ASP A 109 -1.38 15.29 -7.68
N GLU A 110 -1.55 15.29 -9.00
CA GLU A 110 -2.86 15.16 -9.64
C GLU A 110 -3.50 13.79 -9.38
N GLN A 111 -2.72 12.71 -9.41
CA GLN A 111 -3.19 11.37 -9.06
C GLN A 111 -3.61 11.29 -7.59
N VAL A 112 -2.81 11.82 -6.67
CA VAL A 112 -3.16 11.85 -5.24
C VAL A 112 -4.41 12.70 -5.00
N LYS A 113 -4.53 13.85 -5.67
CA LYS A 113 -5.73 14.70 -5.60
C LYS A 113 -6.97 13.97 -6.13
N ALA A 114 -6.85 13.25 -7.24
CA ALA A 114 -7.94 12.45 -7.79
C ALA A 114 -8.38 11.37 -6.81
N ILE A 115 -7.44 10.62 -6.20
CA ILE A 115 -7.76 9.61 -5.19
C ILE A 115 -8.51 10.23 -4.00
N ASN A 116 -8.06 11.38 -3.48
CA ASN A 116 -8.73 12.07 -2.38
C ASN A 116 -10.15 12.54 -2.74
N ALA A 117 -10.37 12.94 -3.99
CA ALA A 117 -11.68 13.38 -4.47
C ALA A 117 -12.70 12.23 -4.56
N LEU A 118 -12.24 10.98 -4.67
CA LEU A 118 -13.12 9.81 -4.76
C LEU A 118 -13.81 9.46 -3.45
N LYS A 119 -13.29 9.92 -2.30
CA LYS A 119 -13.86 9.67 -0.97
C LYS A 119 -14.22 8.19 -0.74
N LEU A 120 -13.29 7.31 -1.09
CA LEU A 120 -13.47 5.85 -1.09
C LEU A 120 -13.72 5.29 0.32
N THR A 121 -14.73 4.43 0.41
CA THR A 121 -15.23 3.88 1.67
C THR A 121 -15.07 2.36 1.76
N ALA A 122 -15.39 1.80 2.92
CA ALA A 122 -15.51 0.36 3.10
C ALA A 122 -16.50 -0.30 2.10
N ALA A 123 -17.58 0.40 1.71
CA ALA A 123 -18.52 -0.09 0.72
C ALA A 123 -17.88 -0.22 -0.66
N ASP A 124 -17.08 0.76 -1.07
CA ASP A 124 -16.35 0.73 -2.34
C ASP A 124 -15.34 -0.42 -2.39
N MET A 125 -14.71 -0.73 -1.25
CA MET A 125 -13.80 -1.86 -1.15
C MET A 125 -14.55 -3.20 -1.25
N GLN A 126 -15.74 -3.31 -0.67
CA GLN A 126 -16.58 -4.50 -0.84
C GLN A 126 -17.00 -4.69 -2.30
N THR A 127 -17.42 -3.62 -2.98
CA THR A 127 -17.72 -3.67 -4.43
C THR A 127 -16.50 -4.05 -5.25
N CYS A 128 -15.33 -3.51 -4.94
CA CYS A 128 -14.08 -3.85 -5.62
C CYS A 128 -13.71 -5.32 -5.44
N ASN A 129 -13.86 -5.87 -4.24
CA ASN A 129 -13.60 -7.28 -3.99
C ASN A 129 -14.53 -8.19 -4.83
N GLN A 130 -15.81 -7.79 -5.00
CA GLN A 130 -16.75 -8.51 -5.86
C GLN A 130 -16.33 -8.45 -7.34
N SER A 131 -15.90 -7.27 -7.83
CA SER A 131 -15.51 -7.09 -9.24
C SER A 131 -14.18 -7.76 -9.59
N LEU A 132 -13.23 -7.82 -8.65
CA LEU A 132 -11.94 -8.48 -8.82
C LEU A 132 -12.02 -10.02 -8.81
N GLY A 133 -13.22 -10.59 -8.76
CA GLY A 133 -13.39 -12.03 -8.67
C GLY A 133 -12.95 -12.59 -7.31
N VAL A 134 -12.88 -11.75 -6.27
CA VAL A 134 -13.02 -12.21 -4.87
C VAL A 134 -14.49 -12.57 -4.62
N THR A 135 -15.12 -13.24 -5.59
CA THR A 135 -16.16 -14.21 -5.30
C THR A 135 -15.50 -15.15 -4.32
N MET A 136 -16.03 -15.18 -3.12
CA MET A 136 -15.67 -16.13 -2.10
C MET A 136 -15.97 -17.51 -2.69
N SER A 137 -15.05 -18.07 -3.48
CA SER A 137 -15.21 -19.41 -4.01
C SER A 137 -15.43 -20.29 -2.79
N PRO A 138 -16.54 -21.04 -2.71
CA PRO A 138 -16.75 -21.99 -1.62
C PRO A 138 -15.64 -23.05 -1.56
N GLU A 139 -14.72 -23.09 -2.54
CA GLU A 139 -13.65 -24.05 -2.73
C GLU A 139 -12.35 -23.82 -1.93
N ALA A 140 -12.26 -22.82 -1.05
CA ALA A 140 -11.21 -22.78 0.00
C ALA A 140 -11.75 -23.26 1.36
N GLY A 141 -12.72 -24.17 1.31
CA GLY A 141 -13.07 -25.06 2.41
C GLY A 141 -12.90 -26.48 1.89
N VAL A 142 -12.03 -27.24 2.55
CA VAL A 142 -11.98 -28.71 2.55
C VAL A 142 -13.32 -29.30 2.08
N PRO A 143 -13.38 -30.11 1.00
CA PRO A 143 -14.61 -30.80 0.65
C PRO A 143 -15.00 -31.69 1.83
N GLY A 144 -16.05 -31.29 2.57
CA GLY A 144 -16.62 -32.06 3.68
C GLY A 144 -16.97 -31.33 4.98
N GLY A 145 -16.73 -30.01 5.14
CA GLY A 145 -16.78 -29.37 6.47
C GLY A 145 -17.83 -28.27 6.75
N GLY A 146 -18.86 -28.07 5.91
CA GLY A 146 -19.70 -26.86 6.00
C GLY A 146 -21.18 -26.97 5.69
N GLN A 147 -21.67 -28.13 5.24
CA GLN A 147 -23.08 -28.29 4.85
C GLN A 147 -24.06 -28.35 6.04
N ASN A 148 -23.56 -28.36 7.28
CA ASN A 148 -24.37 -28.44 8.51
C ASN A 148 -24.34 -27.19 9.40
N LEU A 149 -23.88 -26.04 8.90
CA LEU A 149 -23.78 -24.82 9.73
C LEU A 149 -25.03 -23.96 9.63
N SER A 150 -25.56 -23.59 10.79
CA SER A 150 -26.69 -22.70 10.97
C SER A 150 -26.41 -21.34 10.31
N PRO A 151 -27.43 -20.58 9.87
CA PRO A 151 -27.24 -19.27 9.28
C PRO A 151 -26.38 -18.32 10.13
N GLN A 152 -26.50 -18.38 11.46
CA GLN A 152 -25.65 -17.60 12.37
C GLN A 152 -24.18 -18.04 12.38
N GLU A 153 -23.90 -19.33 12.30
CA GLU A 153 -22.53 -19.85 12.31
C GLU A 153 -21.78 -19.50 11.01
N ARG A 154 -22.50 -19.43 9.89
CA ARG A 154 -21.97 -18.91 8.62
C ARG A 154 -21.66 -17.42 8.70
N ALA A 155 -22.54 -16.62 9.29
CA ALA A 155 -22.32 -15.19 9.50
C ALA A 155 -21.10 -14.92 10.40
N THR A 156 -20.95 -15.67 11.49
CA THR A 156 -19.77 -15.58 12.39
C THR A 156 -18.48 -15.98 11.67
N ARG A 157 -18.50 -17.04 10.85
CA ARG A 157 -17.33 -17.47 10.09
C ARG A 157 -16.97 -16.49 8.96
N GLN A 158 -17.95 -15.86 8.34
CA GLN A 158 -17.73 -14.77 7.37
C GLN A 158 -17.16 -13.52 8.05
N ALA A 159 -17.64 -13.15 9.23
CA ALA A 159 -17.08 -12.07 10.03
C ALA A 159 -15.63 -12.35 10.48
N GLN A 160 -15.31 -13.60 10.84
CA GLN A 160 -13.96 -14.01 11.21
C GLN A 160 -12.99 -14.10 10.03
N ARG A 161 -13.47 -14.46 8.82
CA ARG A 161 -12.65 -14.53 7.60
C ARG A 161 -12.53 -13.19 6.85
N GLY A 162 -13.43 -12.24 7.10
CA GLY A 162 -13.53 -10.96 6.39
C GLY A 162 -12.39 -9.98 6.61
N GLY A 163 -11.53 -10.17 7.62
CA GLY A 163 -10.47 -9.21 7.96
C GLY A 163 -9.16 -9.35 7.18
N THR A 164 -8.75 -10.58 6.83
CA THR A 164 -7.37 -10.85 6.38
C THR A 164 -7.30 -11.43 4.97
N SER A 165 -8.30 -12.23 4.57
CA SER A 165 -8.30 -12.91 3.26
C SER A 165 -8.61 -11.96 2.10
N GLY A 166 -9.54 -11.01 2.26
CA GLY A 166 -9.95 -10.11 1.18
C GLY A 166 -8.88 -9.07 0.81
N ASN A 167 -8.15 -8.56 1.81
CA ASN A 167 -7.10 -7.57 1.59
C ASN A 167 -5.89 -8.17 0.83
N THR A 168 -5.56 -9.44 1.09
CA THR A 168 -4.47 -10.13 0.37
C THR A 168 -4.80 -10.29 -1.11
N THR A 169 -6.03 -10.67 -1.46
CA THR A 169 -6.47 -10.79 -2.85
C THR A 169 -6.54 -9.44 -3.57
N ALA A 170 -6.93 -8.38 -2.87
CA ALA A 170 -6.91 -7.03 -3.42
C ALA A 170 -5.48 -6.53 -3.69
N ILE A 171 -4.53 -6.84 -2.80
CA ILE A 171 -3.10 -6.54 -3.02
C ILE A 171 -2.56 -7.29 -4.23
N ASP A 172 -2.93 -8.57 -4.40
CA ASP A 172 -2.56 -9.37 -5.57
C ASP A 172 -3.10 -8.81 -6.88
N ALA A 173 -4.33 -8.29 -6.88
CA ALA A 173 -4.90 -7.64 -8.05
C ALA A 173 -4.13 -6.39 -8.45
N VAL A 174 -3.73 -5.54 -7.49
CA VAL A 174 -2.89 -4.36 -7.77
C VAL A 174 -1.51 -4.76 -8.26
N ILE A 175 -0.87 -5.78 -7.66
CA ILE A 175 0.41 -6.30 -8.16
C ILE A 175 0.29 -6.74 -9.63
N LYS A 176 -0.74 -7.54 -9.96
CA LYS A 176 -0.98 -7.98 -11.34
C LYS A 176 -1.24 -6.82 -12.30
N LEU A 177 -2.00 -5.81 -11.87
CA LEU A 177 -2.24 -4.60 -12.63
C LEU A 177 -0.92 -3.86 -12.94
N LEU A 178 -0.05 -3.73 -11.94
CA LEU A 178 1.24 -3.07 -12.08
C LEU A 178 2.18 -3.87 -12.99
N GLU A 179 2.19 -5.20 -12.89
CA GLU A 179 2.95 -6.08 -13.80
C GLU A 179 2.51 -5.91 -15.25
N GLN A 180 1.20 -5.82 -15.50
CA GLN A 180 0.68 -5.58 -16.85
C GLN A 180 1.07 -4.20 -17.36
N LYS A 181 0.97 -3.16 -16.51
CA LYS A 181 1.29 -1.78 -16.88
C LYS A 181 2.80 -1.55 -17.07
N ALA A 182 3.63 -2.34 -16.40
CA ALA A 182 5.09 -2.26 -16.46
C ALA A 182 5.72 -2.91 -17.71
N LYS A 183 4.96 -3.74 -18.45
CA LYS A 183 5.40 -4.41 -19.69
C LYS A 183 5.61 -3.44 -20.84
#